data_AF-A0A1M6ZLA6-F1
#
_entry.id   AF-A0A1M6ZLA6-F1
#
_cell.length_a   1.000
_cell.length_b   1.000
_cell.length_c   1.000
_cell.angle_alpha   90.00
_cell.angle_beta   90.00
_cell.angle_gamma   90.00
#
_symmetry.space_group_name_H-M   'P 1'
#
loop_
_entity.id
_entity.type
_entity.pdbx_description
1 polymer ?
#
loop_
_entity_poly.entity_id
_entity_poly.type
_entity_poly.pdbx_seq_one_letter_code
_entity_poly.pdbx_strand_id
1 'polypeptide(L)'
;MYSAEEDLIIQSYFTIAFLAELNNNNFLRSNAYKEMNFQDSYIKANLPSIGIGNHGTIIQTLYSILVLPKELISNKFPKEFSDLNVFLKLNTVSAQTTYNADSINIDYLRHIRNSVAHGKVSFENDLVVFNDINSRTNEICEIKITLQNFGLFIGELQKIFLAFIEYLKNKK
;
A
#
# COMPACT_ATOMS: atom_id res chain seq x y z
N MET A 1 -15.95 -10.10 -19.84
CA MET A 1 -15.96 -8.63 -19.68
C MET A 1 -15.78 -8.33 -18.19
N TYR A 2 -14.94 -7.37 -17.82
CA TYR A 2 -14.69 -7.00 -16.42
C TYR A 2 -15.82 -6.13 -15.87
N SER A 3 -16.08 -6.19 -14.56
CA SER A 3 -16.95 -5.22 -13.89
C SER A 3 -16.25 -3.87 -13.75
N ALA A 4 -17.01 -2.79 -13.50
CA ALA A 4 -16.43 -1.46 -13.27
C ALA A 4 -15.46 -1.44 -12.07
N GLU A 5 -15.74 -2.23 -11.03
CA GLU A 5 -14.86 -2.38 -9.86
C GLU A 5 -13.58 -3.14 -10.21
N GLU A 6 -13.69 -4.24 -10.98
CA GLU A 6 -12.54 -4.99 -11.49
C GLU A 6 -11.64 -4.07 -12.36
N ASP A 7 -12.23 -3.29 -13.26
CA ASP A 7 -11.50 -2.35 -14.12
C ASP A 7 -10.76 -1.27 -13.32
N LEU A 8 -11.39 -0.69 -12.30
CA LEU A 8 -10.76 0.33 -11.47
C LEU A 8 -9.55 -0.21 -10.70
N ILE A 9 -9.64 -1.43 -10.18
CA ILE A 9 -8.54 -2.10 -9.47
C ILE A 9 -7.38 -2.39 -10.43
N ILE A 10 -7.67 -2.91 -11.63
CA ILE A 10 -6.66 -3.20 -12.65
C ILE A 10 -5.92 -1.93 -13.07
N GLN A 11 -6.66 -0.85 -13.38
CA GLN A 11 -6.07 0.42 -13.80
C GLN A 11 -5.18 1.01 -12.70
N SER A 12 -5.67 0.99 -11.45
CA SER A 12 -4.90 1.46 -10.29
C SER A 12 -3.59 0.69 -10.16
N TYR A 13 -3.64 -0.64 -10.27
CA TYR A 13 -2.44 -1.48 -10.21
C TYR A 13 -1.47 -1.19 -11.37
N PHE A 14 -1.97 -1.01 -12.60
CA PHE A 14 -1.13 -0.69 -13.76
C PHE A 14 -0.40 0.63 -13.61
N THR A 15 -1.05 1.66 -13.05
CA THR A 15 -0.39 2.93 -12.76
C THR A 15 0.76 2.76 -11.77
N ILE A 16 0.54 2.01 -10.67
CA ILE A 16 1.60 1.74 -9.69
C ILE A 16 2.75 0.92 -10.30
N ALA A 17 2.43 -0.13 -11.06
CA ALA A 17 3.43 -0.94 -11.74
C ALA A 17 4.26 -0.10 -12.72
N PHE A 18 3.62 0.81 -13.47
CA PHE A 18 4.33 1.73 -14.35
C PHE A 18 5.27 2.67 -13.60
N LEU A 19 4.83 3.25 -12.48
CA LEU A 19 5.70 4.08 -11.63
C LEU A 19 6.93 3.29 -11.12
N ALA A 20 6.73 2.03 -10.73
CA ALA A 20 7.84 1.15 -10.33
C ALA A 20 8.82 0.92 -11.49
N GLU A 21 8.33 0.66 -12.70
CA GLU A 21 9.20 0.48 -13.87
C GLU A 21 9.96 1.76 -14.23
N LEU A 22 9.33 2.94 -14.15
CA LEU A 22 10.04 4.21 -14.33
C LEU A 22 11.18 4.37 -13.32
N ASN A 23 10.94 3.99 -12.06
CA ASN A 23 11.97 4.03 -11.02
C ASN A 23 13.12 3.05 -11.32
N ASN A 24 12.78 1.80 -11.61
CA ASN A 24 13.75 0.72 -11.89
C ASN A 24 14.63 1.03 -13.10
N ASN A 25 14.06 1.72 -14.10
CA ASN A 25 14.76 2.14 -15.31
C ASN A 25 15.44 3.52 -15.20
N ASN A 26 15.59 4.06 -13.98
CA ASN A 26 16.24 5.36 -13.72
C ASN A 26 15.68 6.50 -14.58
N PHE A 27 14.35 6.52 -14.79
CA PHE A 27 13.69 7.46 -15.70
C PHE A 27 14.04 8.93 -15.38
N LEU A 28 14.08 9.32 -14.11
CA LEU A 28 14.41 10.70 -13.69
C LEU A 28 15.84 11.15 -14.04
N ARG A 29 16.73 10.22 -14.45
CA ARG A 29 18.09 10.51 -14.93
C ARG A 29 18.23 10.41 -16.45
N SER A 30 17.18 9.95 -17.14
CA SER A 30 17.16 9.74 -18.59
C SER A 30 17.11 11.06 -19.37
N ASN A 31 17.51 11.01 -20.65
CA ASN A 31 17.34 12.15 -21.55
C ASN A 31 15.86 12.48 -21.80
N ALA A 32 15.00 11.46 -21.85
CA ALA A 32 13.56 11.63 -21.99
C ALA A 32 12.97 12.53 -20.88
N TYR A 33 13.39 12.34 -19.62
CA TYR A 33 12.97 13.21 -18.52
C TYR A 33 13.56 14.64 -18.63
N LYS A 34 14.84 14.76 -18.99
CA LYS A 34 15.52 16.07 -19.12
C LYS A 34 14.86 16.95 -20.18
N GLU A 35 14.43 16.35 -21.29
CA GLU A 35 13.79 17.03 -22.41
C GLU A 35 12.29 17.28 -22.18
N MET A 36 11.66 16.59 -21.22
CA MET A 36 10.23 16.72 -20.95
C MET A 36 9.86 18.11 -20.44
N ASN A 37 8.85 18.73 -21.05
CA ASN A 37 8.33 20.02 -20.59
C ASN A 37 7.30 19.81 -19.48
N PHE A 38 7.56 20.38 -18.32
CA PHE A 38 6.60 20.43 -17.21
C PHE A 38 5.96 21.81 -17.20
N GLN A 39 4.65 21.86 -16.91
CA GLN A 39 3.97 23.14 -16.68
C GLN A 39 4.55 23.87 -15.46
N ASP A 40 4.98 23.11 -14.46
CA ASP A 40 5.63 23.61 -13.25
C ASP A 40 7.12 23.22 -13.24
N SER A 41 7.99 24.23 -13.37
CA SER A 41 9.45 24.05 -13.39
C SER A 41 10.01 23.67 -12.02
N TYR A 42 9.35 24.06 -10.92
CA TYR A 42 9.75 23.67 -9.56
C TYR A 42 9.60 22.17 -9.37
N ILE A 43 8.49 21.58 -9.85
CA ILE A 43 8.31 20.12 -9.81
C ILE A 43 9.41 19.42 -10.62
N LYS A 44 9.70 19.89 -11.85
CA LYS A 44 10.76 19.30 -12.69
C LYS A 44 12.14 19.36 -12.03
N ALA A 45 12.46 20.45 -11.34
CA ALA A 45 13.75 20.61 -10.69
C ALA A 45 13.91 19.70 -9.46
N ASN A 46 12.84 19.47 -8.69
CA ASN A 46 12.91 18.79 -7.40
C ASN A 46 12.52 17.31 -7.45
N LEU A 47 11.76 16.85 -8.45
CA LEU A 47 11.35 15.45 -8.51
C LEU A 47 12.54 14.45 -8.52
N PRO A 48 13.69 14.72 -9.18
CA PRO A 48 14.86 13.84 -9.11
C PRO A 48 15.47 13.68 -7.71
N SER A 49 15.39 14.70 -6.85
CA SER A 49 15.92 14.61 -5.47
C SER A 49 14.97 13.86 -4.54
N ILE A 50 13.66 13.91 -4.81
CA ILE A 50 12.62 13.20 -4.04
C ILE A 50 12.48 11.74 -4.51
N GLY A 51 12.62 11.48 -5.81
CA GLY A 51 12.47 10.16 -6.42
C GLY A 51 11.01 9.76 -6.67
N ILE A 52 10.81 8.71 -7.48
CA ILE A 52 9.47 8.19 -7.81
C ILE A 52 8.95 7.34 -6.64
N GLY A 53 9.77 6.46 -6.07
CA GLY A 53 9.40 5.59 -4.94
C GLY A 53 9.38 6.31 -3.58
N ASN A 54 8.98 7.57 -3.53
CA ASN A 54 8.96 8.35 -2.30
C ASN A 54 7.80 7.95 -1.37
N HIS A 55 7.78 8.49 -0.14
CA HIS A 55 6.75 8.20 0.86
C HIS A 55 5.32 8.44 0.37
N GLY A 56 5.08 9.48 -0.45
CA GLY A 56 3.76 9.76 -1.01
C GLY A 56 3.28 8.64 -1.95
N THR A 57 4.18 8.15 -2.81
CA THR A 57 3.89 7.03 -3.73
C THR A 57 3.64 5.72 -2.98
N ILE A 58 4.29 5.51 -1.83
CA ILE A 58 4.01 4.35 -0.96
C ILE A 58 2.57 4.39 -0.45
N ILE A 59 2.07 5.55 0.01
CA ILE A 59 0.69 5.67 0.49
C ILE A 59 -0.31 5.44 -0.64
N GLN A 60 -0.06 6.00 -1.83
CA GLN A 60 -0.89 5.76 -3.01
C GLN A 60 -0.91 4.27 -3.39
N THR A 61 0.25 3.62 -3.35
CA THR A 61 0.38 2.18 -3.61
C THR A 61 -0.46 1.37 -2.64
N LEU A 62 -0.33 1.61 -1.32
CA LEU A 62 -1.13 0.95 -0.30
C LEU A 62 -2.62 1.21 -0.51
N TYR A 63 -3.02 2.43 -0.86
CA TYR A 63 -4.43 2.71 -1.14
C TYR A 63 -4.95 1.84 -2.29
N SER A 64 -4.21 1.78 -3.40
CA SER A 64 -4.55 0.98 -4.57
C SER A 64 -4.57 -0.52 -4.32
N ILE A 65 -3.66 -1.04 -3.49
CA ILE A 65 -3.48 -2.50 -3.29
C ILE A 65 -4.00 -3.05 -1.96
N LEU A 66 -4.53 -2.21 -1.07
CA LEU A 66 -5.02 -2.65 0.24
C LEU A 66 -6.39 -2.05 0.60
N VAL A 67 -6.60 -0.77 0.29
CA VAL A 67 -7.84 -0.06 0.65
C VAL A 67 -8.93 -0.28 -0.40
N LEU A 68 -8.66 0.16 -1.63
CA LEU A 68 -9.58 0.08 -2.75
C LEU A 68 -10.14 -1.33 -3.02
N PRO A 69 -9.32 -2.41 -3.09
CA PRO A 69 -9.77 -3.73 -3.50
C PRO A 69 -10.48 -4.53 -2.40
N LYS A 70 -10.57 -4.00 -1.18
CA LYS A 70 -10.75 -4.77 0.06
C LYS A 70 -11.82 -5.84 -0.10
N GLU A 71 -13.05 -5.45 -0.39
CA GLU A 71 -14.18 -6.37 -0.41
C GLU A 71 -14.07 -7.40 -1.52
N LEU A 72 -13.58 -7.01 -2.70
CA LEU A 72 -13.48 -7.90 -3.84
C LEU A 72 -12.38 -8.96 -3.64
N ILE A 73 -11.17 -8.54 -3.29
CA ILE A 73 -10.01 -9.44 -3.22
C ILE A 73 -10.03 -10.23 -1.90
N SER A 74 -10.35 -9.62 -0.75
CA SER A 74 -10.33 -10.35 0.53
C SER A 74 -11.41 -11.45 0.60
N ASN A 75 -12.58 -11.24 -0.02
CA ASN A 75 -13.61 -12.28 -0.11
C ASN A 75 -13.18 -13.44 -1.02
N LYS A 76 -12.34 -13.16 -2.03
CA LYS A 76 -11.86 -14.15 -2.99
C LYS A 76 -10.65 -14.94 -2.47
N PHE A 77 -9.77 -14.27 -1.74
CA PHE A 77 -8.50 -14.79 -1.21
C PHE A 77 -8.45 -14.65 0.33
N PRO A 78 -9.43 -15.22 1.07
CA PRO A 78 -9.52 -15.01 2.52
C PRO A 78 -8.35 -15.65 3.27
N LYS A 79 -7.81 -16.77 2.77
CA LYS A 79 -6.68 -17.47 3.39
C LYS A 79 -5.41 -16.63 3.26
N GLU A 80 -5.16 -16.06 2.09
CA GLU A 80 -3.99 -15.24 1.80
C GLU A 80 -3.98 -13.97 2.67
N PHE A 81 -5.14 -13.34 2.88
CA PHE A 81 -5.28 -12.23 3.82
C PHE A 81 -5.07 -12.69 5.28
N SER A 82 -5.53 -13.88 5.66
CA SER A 82 -5.27 -14.44 6.99
C SER A 82 -3.77 -14.68 7.22
N ASP A 83 -3.09 -15.30 6.25
CA ASP A 83 -1.65 -15.55 6.27
C ASP A 83 -0.86 -14.23 6.31
N LEU A 84 -1.30 -13.21 5.58
CA LEU A 84 -0.70 -11.88 5.60
C LEU A 84 -0.86 -11.18 6.96
N ASN A 85 -1.99 -11.38 7.66
CA ASN A 85 -2.17 -10.87 9.02
C ASN A 85 -1.22 -11.56 10.01
N VAL A 86 -0.99 -12.87 9.84
CA VAL A 86 0.01 -13.62 10.62
C VAL A 86 1.42 -13.12 10.31
N PHE A 87 1.75 -12.87 9.04
CA PHE A 87 3.03 -12.29 8.63
C PHE A 87 3.26 -10.95 9.35
N LEU A 88 2.27 -10.05 9.35
CA LEU A 88 2.36 -8.75 10.03
C LEU A 88 2.56 -8.91 11.53
N LYS A 89 1.83 -9.83 12.18
CA LYS A 89 2.03 -10.13 13.61
C LYS A 89 3.48 -10.53 13.93
N LEU A 90 4.15 -11.26 13.03
CA LEU A 90 5.52 -11.72 13.22
C LEU A 90 6.60 -10.69 12.83
N ASN A 91 6.26 -9.73 11.97
CA ASN A 91 7.22 -8.79 11.37
C ASN A 91 7.00 -7.32 11.76
N THR A 92 6.05 -7.06 12.66
CA THR A 92 5.87 -5.75 13.29
C THR A 92 6.84 -5.59 14.45
N VAL A 93 7.41 -4.39 14.59
CA VAL A 93 8.31 -4.04 15.71
C VAL A 93 7.50 -3.91 16.99
N SER A 94 6.35 -3.25 16.90
CA SER A 94 5.43 -3.08 18.01
C SER A 94 4.02 -2.83 17.48
N ALA A 95 3.03 -3.32 18.22
CA ALA A 95 1.64 -2.94 18.03
C ALA A 95 0.96 -2.74 19.39
N GLN A 96 0.17 -1.68 19.50
CA GLN A 96 -0.61 -1.36 20.69
C GLN A 96 -2.02 -1.00 20.25
N THR A 97 -3.03 -1.48 20.97
CA THR A 97 -4.43 -1.19 20.64
C THR A 97 -5.25 -1.04 21.92
N THR A 98 -6.23 -0.14 21.88
CA THR A 98 -7.28 -0.02 22.90
C THR A 98 -8.63 -0.53 22.40
N TYR A 99 -8.69 -1.07 21.18
CA TYR A 99 -9.91 -1.65 20.64
C TYR A 99 -10.29 -2.93 21.40
N ASN A 100 -11.51 -2.97 21.94
CA ASN A 100 -11.98 -4.13 22.70
C ASN A 100 -12.05 -5.41 21.85
N ALA A 101 -12.34 -5.25 20.56
CA ALA A 101 -12.41 -6.35 19.60
C ALA A 101 -11.07 -7.07 19.40
N ASP A 102 -9.95 -6.40 19.70
CA ASP A 102 -8.59 -6.92 19.51
C ASP A 102 -7.99 -7.49 20.81
N SER A 103 -8.80 -7.65 21.86
CA SER A 103 -8.37 -8.14 23.18
C SER A 103 -7.67 -9.51 23.15
N ILE A 104 -7.98 -10.35 22.15
CA ILE A 104 -7.35 -11.66 21.95
C ILE A 104 -6.22 -11.57 20.92
N ASN A 105 -6.49 -10.96 19.77
CA ASN A 105 -5.52 -10.77 18.69
C ASN A 105 -5.84 -9.50 17.93
N ILE A 106 -4.80 -8.74 17.58
CA ILE A 106 -4.90 -7.56 16.73
C ILE A 106 -5.17 -7.98 15.28
N ASP A 107 -6.17 -7.36 14.66
CA ASP A 107 -6.35 -7.37 13.21
C ASP A 107 -5.46 -6.30 12.56
N TYR A 108 -4.19 -6.65 12.34
CA TYR A 108 -3.18 -5.75 11.77
C TYR A 108 -3.60 -5.21 10.41
N LEU A 109 -4.13 -6.07 9.53
CA LEU A 109 -4.54 -5.64 8.19
C LEU A 109 -5.68 -4.64 8.24
N ARG A 110 -6.67 -4.83 9.11
CA ARG A 110 -7.75 -3.84 9.29
C ARG A 110 -7.19 -2.49 9.72
N HIS A 111 -6.34 -2.45 10.74
CA HIS A 111 -5.82 -1.19 11.27
C HIS A 111 -4.86 -0.48 10.31
N ILE A 112 -3.97 -1.21 9.64
CA ILE A 112 -3.10 -0.66 8.59
C ILE A 112 -3.94 -0.06 7.47
N ARG A 113 -4.95 -0.81 6.98
CA ARG A 113 -5.84 -0.33 5.93
C ARG A 113 -6.60 0.93 6.35
N ASN A 114 -7.17 0.95 7.55
CA ASN A 114 -7.89 2.12 8.06
C ASN A 114 -6.97 3.34 8.21
N SER A 115 -5.75 3.13 8.71
CA SER A 115 -4.71 4.16 8.79
C SER A 115 -4.41 4.77 7.43
N VAL A 116 -4.23 3.93 6.39
CA VAL A 116 -3.99 4.38 5.01
C VAL A 116 -5.20 5.14 4.47
N ALA A 117 -6.41 4.60 4.66
CA ALA A 117 -7.66 5.22 4.18
C ALA A 117 -7.91 6.61 4.79
N HIS A 118 -7.44 6.84 6.01
CA HIS A 118 -7.57 8.12 6.72
C HIS A 118 -6.31 9.00 6.66
N GLY A 119 -5.29 8.61 5.89
CA GLY A 119 -4.03 9.36 5.78
C GLY A 119 -3.26 9.47 7.09
N LYS A 120 -3.42 8.49 7.99
CA LYS A 120 -2.78 8.42 9.31
C LYS A 120 -1.56 7.50 9.30
N VAL A 121 -0.64 7.79 8.39
CA VAL A 121 0.63 7.07 8.26
C VAL A 121 1.78 8.08 8.37
N SER A 122 2.77 7.77 9.21
CA SER A 122 3.98 8.57 9.36
C SER A 122 5.23 7.71 9.14
N PHE A 123 6.34 8.38 8.85
CA PHE A 123 7.65 7.77 8.67
C PHE A 123 8.60 8.35 9.71
N GLU A 124 9.14 7.49 10.57
CA GLU A 124 9.96 7.87 11.72
C GLU A 124 11.27 7.10 11.67
N ASN A 125 12.35 7.76 11.25
CA ASN A 125 13.64 7.11 11.00
C ASN A 125 13.50 5.96 9.99
N ASP A 126 13.69 4.72 10.44
CA ASP A 126 13.57 3.49 9.66
C ASP A 126 12.21 2.78 9.88
N LEU A 127 11.20 3.49 10.40
CA LEU A 127 9.89 2.94 10.72
C LEU A 127 8.78 3.57 9.86
N VAL A 128 7.83 2.73 9.48
CA VAL A 128 6.49 3.12 9.02
C VAL A 128 5.53 2.92 10.19
N VAL A 129 4.80 3.98 10.55
CA VAL A 129 3.87 3.99 11.67
C VAL A 129 2.45 4.17 11.14
N PHE A 130 1.58 3.22 11.47
CA PHE A 130 0.16 3.24 11.13
C PHE A 130 -0.66 3.55 12.37
N ASN A 131 -1.48 4.60 12.30
CA ASN A 131 -2.33 5.05 13.40
C ASN A 131 -3.81 4.96 13.01
N ASP A 132 -4.51 3.94 13.51
CA ASP A 132 -5.96 3.82 13.37
C ASP A 132 -6.65 4.44 14.58
N ILE A 133 -7.70 5.24 14.32
CA ILE A 133 -8.46 5.93 15.37
C ILE A 133 -9.94 5.78 15.06
N ASN A 134 -10.68 5.16 15.97
CA ASN A 134 -12.12 5.16 15.95
C ASN A 134 -12.64 6.41 16.69
N SER A 135 -12.98 7.45 15.93
CA SER A 135 -13.46 8.72 16.49
C SER A 135 -14.78 8.61 17.27
N ARG A 136 -15.53 7.51 17.13
CA ARG A 136 -16.79 7.30 17.87
C ARG A 136 -16.56 6.74 19.28
N THR A 137 -15.56 5.88 19.43
CA THR A 137 -15.27 5.17 20.69
C THR A 137 -13.99 5.65 21.36
N ASN A 138 -13.21 6.50 20.68
CA ASN A 138 -11.85 6.92 21.05
C ASN A 138 -10.87 5.74 21.18
N GLU A 139 -11.17 4.61 20.53
CA GLU A 139 -10.23 3.49 20.44
C GLU A 139 -9.12 3.84 19.45
N ILE A 140 -7.89 3.44 19.76
CA ILE A 140 -6.70 3.71 18.96
C ILE A 140 -5.93 2.41 18.73
N CYS A 141 -5.26 2.31 17.59
CA CYS A 141 -4.30 1.26 17.31
C CYS A 141 -3.08 1.85 16.61
N GLU A 142 -1.90 1.61 17.17
CA GLU A 142 -0.61 2.02 16.63
C GLU A 142 0.17 0.76 16.23
N ILE A 143 0.62 0.69 14.98
CA ILE A 143 1.43 -0.40 14.45
C ILE A 143 2.71 0.17 13.84
N LYS A 144 3.87 -0.37 14.24
CA LYS A 144 5.19 0.04 13.74
C LYS A 144 5.87 -1.11 13.00
N ILE A 145 6.36 -0.82 11.81
CA ILE A 145 7.05 -1.77 10.93
C ILE A 145 8.34 -1.12 10.45
N THR A 146 9.46 -1.86 10.39
CA THR A 146 10.69 -1.33 9.77
C THR A 146 10.51 -1.13 8.27
N LEU A 147 11.26 -0.22 7.62
CA LEU A 147 11.18 -0.07 6.16
C LEU A 147 11.52 -1.37 5.43
N GLN A 148 12.46 -2.17 5.97
CA GLN A 148 12.78 -3.50 5.45
C GLN A 148 11.56 -4.44 5.49
N ASN A 149 10.93 -4.60 6.65
CA ASN A 149 9.76 -5.50 6.80
C ASN A 149 8.54 -4.95 6.06
N PHE A 150 8.44 -3.64 5.93
CA PHE A 150 7.42 -2.99 5.12
C PHE A 150 7.59 -3.32 3.64
N GLY A 151 8.82 -3.31 3.12
CA GLY A 151 9.11 -3.78 1.76
C GLY A 151 8.68 -5.24 1.54
N LEU A 152 8.95 -6.12 2.50
CA LEU A 152 8.47 -7.51 2.46
C LEU A 152 6.94 -7.61 2.48
N PHE A 153 6.27 -6.82 3.33
CA PHE A 153 4.82 -6.73 3.39
C PHE A 153 4.20 -6.31 2.05
N ILE A 154 4.76 -5.30 1.39
CA ILE A 154 4.33 -4.88 0.05
C ILE A 154 4.52 -6.02 -0.96
N GLY A 155 5.62 -6.75 -0.89
CA GLY A 155 5.86 -7.93 -1.73
C GLY A 155 4.81 -9.02 -1.56
N GLU A 156 4.43 -9.34 -0.32
CA GLU A 156 3.35 -10.30 -0.06
C GLU A 156 1.99 -9.80 -0.58
N LEU A 157 1.66 -8.52 -0.38
CA LEU A 157 0.45 -7.92 -0.95
C LEU A 157 0.42 -8.00 -2.48
N GLN A 158 1.55 -7.73 -3.14
CA GLN A 158 1.66 -7.81 -4.60
C GLN A 158 1.39 -9.23 -5.12
N LYS A 159 1.85 -10.27 -4.42
CA LYS A 159 1.56 -11.67 -4.81
C LYS A 159 0.06 -11.97 -4.82
N ILE A 160 -0.67 -11.52 -3.80
CA ILE A 160 -2.13 -11.68 -3.73
C ILE A 160 -2.80 -10.95 -4.89
N PHE A 161 -2.33 -9.73 -5.19
CA PHE A 161 -2.81 -8.95 -6.33
C PHE A 161 -2.57 -9.62 -7.67
N LEU A 162 -1.37 -10.16 -7.90
CA LEU A 162 -1.05 -10.89 -9.11
C LEU A 162 -1.92 -12.14 -9.26
N ALA A 163 -2.16 -12.88 -8.18
CA ALA A 163 -3.07 -14.02 -8.18
C ALA A 163 -4.50 -13.60 -8.58
N PHE A 164 -4.98 -12.45 -8.09
CA PHE A 164 -6.26 -11.88 -8.51
C PHE A 164 -6.28 -11.51 -10.00
N ILE A 165 -5.22 -10.88 -10.52
CA ILE A 165 -5.11 -10.55 -11.95
C ILE A 165 -5.11 -11.82 -12.81
N GLU A 166 -4.37 -12.87 -12.41
CA GLU A 166 -4.39 -14.16 -13.12
C GLU A 166 -5.77 -14.81 -13.08
N TYR A 167 -6.47 -14.76 -11.94
CA TYR A 167 -7.86 -15.19 -11.84
C TYR A 167 -8.76 -14.44 -12.85
N LEU A 168 -8.62 -13.13 -12.97
CA LEU A 168 -9.38 -12.33 -13.93
C LEU A 168 -9.05 -12.63 -15.40
N LYS A 169 -7.79 -12.96 -15.71
CA LYS A 169 -7.39 -13.40 -17.06
C LYS A 169 -8.07 -14.71 -17.45
N ASN A 170 -8.16 -15.66 -16.51
CA ASN A 170 -8.75 -16.98 -16.72
C ASN A 170 -10.30 -16.98 -16.66
N LYS A 171 -10.92 -15.89 -16.21
CA LYS A 171 -12.38 -15.68 -16.28
C LYS A 171 -12.87 -15.42 -17.71
N LYS A 172 -11.96 -15.09 -18.63
CA LYS A 172 -12.26 -14.76 -20.03
C LYS A 172 -12.41 -16.02 -20.89
#